data_AF-A0A936BCE2-F1
#
_entry.id   AF-A0A936BCE2-F1
#
_cell.length_a   1.000
_cell.length_b   1.000
_cell.length_c   1.000
_cell.angle_alpha   90.00
_cell.angle_beta   90.00
_cell.angle_gamma   90.00
#
_symmetry.space_group_name_H-M   'P 1'
#
loop_
_entity.id
_entity.type
_entity.pdbx_description
1 polymer ?
#
loop_
_entity_poly.entity_id
_entity_poly.type
_entity_poly.pdbx_seq_one_letter_code
_entity_poly.pdbx_strand_id
1 'polypeptide(L)'
;MRFFLLFLLLFSTAACRRTDPTPAPLPISDNKLKIEVAEDGLYAIDLAAVQALGVQLENWSAAPLALTHNGQPIAHLLHEGQLLFYGRANDSIYTTTRAYLLEIGTEGVAMNTSAVSPPPAASPSSPVLSQLHLEQNTLYVSNAHTAEYPDTWYWHTIHVEQMFETTFTLPESVAKGDGSGRLRLQFWGASHDPNVQDDHDLDVSLNGQFIQKIVWEGQVHHTAELDIPAGLLRAGENTLLLDNRPVGNTFIDISHLDWIEVNYQTAAEADNDALAFTTSGGAISLAGFSAPPSFSASPIPTSPRWWGWPRPPLTPRPTPPIWPSPPLATASPPN
;
A
#
# COMPACT_ATOMS: atom_id res chain seq x y z
N MET A 1 32.77 -22.40 51.65
CA MET A 1 32.09 -23.70 51.44
C MET A 1 30.63 -23.57 51.87
N ARG A 2 29.73 -23.38 50.91
CA ARG A 2 28.29 -23.76 50.90
C ARG A 2 27.67 -23.13 49.65
N PHE A 3 27.46 -23.98 48.65
CA PHE A 3 26.68 -23.72 47.45
C PHE A 3 25.23 -23.41 47.86
N PHE A 4 24.64 -22.33 47.33
CA PHE A 4 23.20 -22.15 47.33
C PHE A 4 22.74 -22.11 45.87
N LEU A 5 22.07 -23.20 45.49
CA LEU A 5 21.48 -23.45 44.18
C LEU A 5 20.18 -22.65 44.10
N LEU A 6 20.12 -21.60 43.27
CA LEU A 6 18.89 -20.85 43.04
C LEU A 6 18.09 -21.55 41.92
N PHE A 7 17.00 -22.21 42.30
CA PHE A 7 16.01 -22.79 41.39
C PHE A 7 15.21 -21.64 40.76
N LEU A 8 15.36 -21.44 39.44
CA LEU A 8 14.48 -20.55 38.67
C LEU A 8 13.22 -21.35 38.29
N LEU A 9 12.10 -21.07 38.96
CA LEU A 9 10.77 -21.57 38.56
C LEU A 9 10.34 -20.83 37.28
N LEU A 10 10.29 -21.54 36.16
CA LEU A 10 9.54 -21.13 34.97
C LEU A 10 8.04 -21.25 35.25
N PHE A 11 7.35 -20.12 35.44
CA PHE A 11 5.90 -20.07 35.33
C PHE A 11 5.54 -20.11 33.84
N SER A 12 5.22 -21.31 33.36
CA SER A 12 4.53 -21.49 32.09
C SER A 12 3.07 -21.10 32.30
N THR A 13 2.71 -19.87 31.94
CA THR A 13 1.29 -19.52 31.80
C THR A 13 0.78 -20.27 30.59
N ALA A 14 0.12 -21.41 30.84
CA ALA A 14 -0.72 -22.09 29.87
C ALA A 14 -1.89 -21.16 29.54
N ALA A 15 -1.68 -20.24 28.59
CA ALA A 15 -2.77 -19.70 27.83
C ALA A 15 -3.33 -20.89 27.04
N CYS A 16 -4.53 -21.35 27.40
CA CYS A 16 -5.33 -22.18 26.53
C CYS A 16 -5.49 -21.41 25.22
N ARG A 17 -4.63 -21.68 24.24
CA ARG A 17 -4.95 -21.39 22.85
C ARG A 17 -6.24 -22.14 22.60
N ARG A 18 -7.34 -21.41 22.45
CA ARG A 18 -8.38 -21.87 21.53
C ARG A 18 -7.58 -22.19 20.27
N THR A 19 -7.59 -23.46 19.88
CA THR A 19 -7.29 -23.80 18.51
C THR A 19 -8.25 -22.95 17.70
N ASP A 20 -7.73 -21.86 17.13
CA ASP A 20 -8.44 -21.20 16.05
C ASP A 20 -8.81 -22.32 15.08
N PRO A 21 -10.08 -22.40 14.64
CA PRO A 21 -10.42 -23.36 13.63
C PRO A 21 -9.42 -23.16 12.49
N THR A 22 -8.67 -24.22 12.16
CA THR A 22 -7.97 -24.29 10.88
C THR A 22 -8.98 -23.79 9.85
N PRO A 23 -8.68 -22.73 9.08
CA PRO A 23 -9.59 -22.28 8.05
C PRO A 23 -9.95 -23.52 7.24
N ALA A 24 -11.24 -23.86 7.23
CA ALA A 24 -11.71 -24.89 6.33
C ALA A 24 -11.21 -24.50 4.93
N PRO A 25 -10.73 -25.44 4.10
CA PRO A 25 -10.49 -25.17 2.70
C PRO A 25 -11.70 -24.40 2.17
N LEU A 26 -11.47 -23.19 1.65
CA LEU A 26 -12.55 -22.38 1.10
C LEU A 26 -13.34 -23.25 0.13
N PRO A 27 -14.69 -23.30 0.20
CA PRO A 27 -15.46 -24.10 -0.72
C PRO A 27 -15.21 -23.57 -2.14
N ILE A 28 -14.44 -24.32 -2.92
CA ILE A 28 -14.47 -24.22 -4.37
C ILE A 28 -15.89 -24.64 -4.75
N SER A 29 -16.77 -23.68 -5.07
CA SER A 29 -17.89 -24.00 -5.95
C SER A 29 -17.30 -24.12 -7.35
N ASP A 30 -17.65 -25.18 -8.09
CA ASP A 30 -16.90 -25.73 -9.24
C ASP A 30 -16.39 -24.73 -10.31
N ASN A 31 -16.88 -23.48 -10.37
CA ASN A 31 -16.44 -22.44 -11.31
C ASN A 31 -16.17 -21.06 -10.66
N LYS A 32 -15.78 -20.98 -9.38
CA LYS A 32 -15.44 -19.69 -8.74
C LYS A 32 -14.19 -19.76 -7.85
N LEU A 33 -13.33 -18.76 -7.96
CA LEU A 33 -12.14 -18.58 -7.13
C LEU A 33 -12.15 -17.19 -6.49
N LYS A 34 -11.98 -17.14 -5.16
CA LYS A 34 -11.76 -15.89 -4.44
C LYS A 34 -10.26 -15.56 -4.45
N ILE A 35 -9.95 -14.31 -4.79
CA ILE A 35 -8.60 -13.75 -4.79
C ILE A 35 -8.58 -12.61 -3.79
N GLU A 36 -7.62 -12.60 -2.86
CA GLU A 36 -7.47 -11.54 -1.87
C GLU A 36 -6.21 -10.73 -2.16
N VAL A 37 -6.37 -9.41 -2.20
CA VAL A 37 -5.31 -8.45 -2.53
C VAL A 37 -5.15 -7.48 -1.37
N ALA A 38 -3.93 -7.32 -0.86
CA ALA A 38 -3.65 -6.39 0.23
C ALA A 38 -3.28 -4.98 -0.27
N GLU A 39 -2.60 -4.90 -1.41
CA GLU A 39 -1.97 -3.67 -1.89
C GLU A 39 -2.43 -3.31 -3.31
N ASP A 40 -2.39 -2.03 -3.64
CA ASP A 40 -2.54 -1.57 -5.01
C ASP A 40 -1.42 -2.13 -5.90
N GLY A 41 -1.77 -2.68 -7.07
CA GLY A 41 -0.74 -3.19 -7.98
C GLY A 41 -1.25 -4.04 -9.13
N LEU A 42 -0.36 -4.35 -10.07
CA LEU A 42 -0.62 -5.33 -11.13
C LEU A 42 -0.31 -6.73 -10.61
N TYR A 43 -1.32 -7.58 -10.50
CA TYR A 43 -1.19 -8.96 -10.04
C TYR A 43 -1.13 -9.90 -11.22
N ALA A 44 -0.25 -10.90 -11.14
CA ALA A 44 -0.14 -12.00 -12.10
C ALA A 44 -0.41 -13.33 -11.38
N ILE A 45 -1.55 -13.94 -11.67
CA ILE A 45 -1.91 -15.25 -11.11
C ILE A 45 -1.52 -16.31 -12.13
N ASP A 46 -0.56 -17.16 -11.77
CA ASP A 46 -0.23 -18.34 -12.55
C ASP A 46 -1.38 -19.35 -12.46
N LEU A 47 -2.06 -19.57 -13.58
CA LEU A 47 -3.17 -20.51 -13.63
C LEU A 47 -2.67 -21.95 -13.37
N ALA A 48 -1.47 -22.34 -13.82
CA ALA A 48 -0.96 -23.68 -13.51
C ALA A 48 -0.82 -23.92 -11.99
N ALA A 49 -0.44 -22.88 -11.23
CA ALA A 49 -0.39 -22.93 -9.77
C ALA A 49 -1.79 -23.07 -9.15
N VAL A 50 -2.80 -22.40 -9.71
CA VAL A 50 -4.20 -22.56 -9.29
C VAL A 50 -4.70 -23.99 -9.53
N GLN A 51 -4.31 -24.63 -10.65
CA GLN A 51 -4.65 -26.03 -10.92
C GLN A 51 -4.09 -26.99 -9.88
N ALA A 52 -2.84 -26.75 -9.46
CA ALA A 52 -2.16 -27.58 -8.47
C ALA A 52 -2.85 -27.54 -7.08
N LEU A 53 -3.68 -26.52 -6.81
CA LEU A 53 -4.49 -26.42 -5.59
C LEU A 53 -5.78 -27.27 -5.64
N GLY A 54 -5.95 -28.12 -6.66
CA GLY A 54 -7.13 -28.98 -6.82
C GLY A 54 -8.29 -28.30 -7.52
N VAL A 55 -8.09 -27.08 -8.03
CA VAL A 55 -9.05 -26.40 -8.91
C VAL A 55 -8.96 -27.05 -10.30
N GLN A 56 -10.04 -27.66 -10.77
CA GLN A 56 -10.07 -28.37 -12.06
C GLN A 56 -9.99 -27.36 -13.23
N LEU A 57 -8.77 -26.99 -13.64
CA LEU A 57 -8.53 -26.05 -14.75
C LEU A 57 -8.69 -26.63 -16.15
N GLU A 58 -8.96 -27.93 -16.26
CA GLU A 58 -9.16 -28.59 -17.55
C GLU A 58 -10.38 -28.01 -18.31
N ASN A 59 -11.31 -27.37 -17.59
CA ASN A 59 -12.43 -26.60 -18.15
C ASN A 59 -12.11 -25.11 -18.41
N TRP A 60 -10.92 -24.62 -18.04
CA TRP A 60 -10.60 -23.19 -17.98
C TRP A 60 -9.76 -22.70 -19.16
N SER A 61 -9.04 -23.59 -19.85
CA SER A 61 -8.10 -23.19 -20.91
C SER A 61 -8.76 -22.61 -22.17
N ALA A 62 -10.09 -22.70 -22.30
CA ALA A 62 -10.86 -22.18 -23.42
C ALA A 62 -12.18 -21.49 -23.01
N ALA A 63 -12.50 -21.42 -21.72
CA ALA A 63 -13.73 -20.81 -21.23
C ALA A 63 -13.52 -19.31 -20.96
N PRO A 64 -14.54 -18.47 -21.21
CA PRO A 64 -14.46 -17.06 -20.85
C PRO A 64 -14.32 -16.90 -19.33
N LEU A 65 -13.56 -15.89 -18.91
CA LEU A 65 -13.34 -15.57 -17.50
C LEU A 65 -13.95 -14.21 -17.18
N ALA A 66 -14.54 -14.10 -15.99
CA ALA A 66 -15.02 -12.84 -15.45
C ALA A 66 -14.39 -12.59 -14.08
N LEU A 67 -13.72 -11.45 -13.93
CA LEU A 67 -13.22 -10.98 -12.64
C LEU A 67 -14.15 -9.89 -12.13
N THR A 68 -14.58 -9.99 -10.87
CA THR A 68 -15.46 -8.99 -10.26
C THR A 68 -15.00 -8.60 -8.86
N HIS A 69 -15.37 -7.40 -8.43
CA HIS A 69 -15.30 -6.96 -7.03
C HIS A 69 -16.65 -6.35 -6.66
N ASN A 70 -17.32 -6.87 -5.62
CA ASN A 70 -18.68 -6.47 -5.23
C ASN A 70 -19.67 -6.48 -6.41
N GLY A 71 -19.54 -7.47 -7.31
CA GLY A 71 -20.35 -7.61 -8.52
C GLY A 71 -20.01 -6.65 -9.66
N GLN A 72 -19.07 -5.71 -9.47
CA GLN A 72 -18.59 -4.83 -10.53
C GLN A 72 -17.51 -5.54 -11.35
N PRO A 73 -17.58 -5.53 -12.70
CA PRO A 73 -16.56 -6.13 -13.54
C PRO A 73 -15.21 -5.44 -13.40
N ILE A 74 -14.14 -6.23 -13.38
CA ILE A 74 -12.75 -5.78 -13.34
C ILE A 74 -12.05 -6.27 -14.61
N ALA A 75 -11.37 -5.35 -15.30
CA ALA A 75 -10.65 -5.68 -16.52
C ALA A 75 -9.46 -6.61 -16.23
N HIS A 76 -9.30 -7.66 -17.03
CA HIS A 76 -8.20 -8.62 -16.89
C HIS A 76 -7.62 -9.01 -18.25
N LEU A 77 -6.40 -9.55 -18.26
CA LEU A 77 -5.70 -10.04 -19.44
C LEU A 77 -5.18 -11.45 -19.16
N LEU A 78 -5.43 -12.38 -20.09
CA LEU A 78 -4.73 -13.65 -20.13
C LEU A 78 -3.47 -13.51 -20.98
N HIS A 79 -2.31 -13.78 -20.39
CA HIS A 79 -1.02 -13.71 -21.07
C HIS A 79 -0.10 -14.81 -20.56
N GLU A 80 0.41 -15.65 -21.48
CA GLU A 80 1.37 -16.73 -21.17
C GLU A 80 0.96 -17.64 -19.99
N GLY A 81 -0.33 -17.96 -19.89
CA GLY A 81 -0.87 -18.81 -18.80
C GLY A 81 -1.09 -18.09 -17.47
N GLN A 82 -0.91 -16.76 -17.44
CA GLN A 82 -1.18 -15.93 -16.28
C GLN A 82 -2.44 -15.08 -16.48
N LEU A 83 -3.21 -14.91 -15.40
CA LEU A 83 -4.27 -13.92 -15.30
C LEU A 83 -3.69 -12.62 -14.71
N LEU A 84 -3.69 -11.57 -15.50
CA LEU A 84 -3.22 -10.24 -15.14
C LEU A 84 -4.40 -9.33 -14.83
N PHE A 85 -4.38 -8.65 -13.69
CA PHE A 85 -5.38 -7.62 -13.35
C PHE A 85 -4.79 -6.59 -12.38
N TYR A 86 -5.35 -5.38 -12.36
CA TYR A 86 -4.98 -4.37 -11.37
C TYR A 86 -5.81 -4.56 -10.10
N GLY A 87 -5.14 -4.98 -9.03
CA GLY A 87 -5.70 -5.10 -7.70
C GLY A 87 -5.57 -3.78 -6.94
N ARG A 88 -6.52 -3.53 -6.03
CA ARG A 88 -6.52 -2.37 -5.13
C ARG A 88 -6.50 -2.84 -3.70
N ALA A 89 -5.77 -2.12 -2.85
CA ALA A 89 -5.87 -2.22 -1.42
C ALA A 89 -7.33 -2.04 -0.95
N ASN A 90 -7.63 -2.61 0.20
CA ASN A 90 -8.94 -2.43 0.81
C ASN A 90 -9.01 -1.08 1.52
N ASP A 91 -10.15 -0.42 1.43
CA ASP A 91 -10.48 0.86 2.07
C ASP A 91 -11.43 0.66 3.27
N SER A 92 -11.54 -0.56 3.79
CA SER A 92 -12.45 -0.90 4.89
C SER A 92 -11.70 -1.20 6.17
N ILE A 93 -12.26 -0.69 7.27
CA ILE A 93 -11.77 -0.84 8.64
C ILE A 93 -11.88 -2.29 9.18
N TYR A 94 -12.52 -3.20 8.44
CA TYR A 94 -12.81 -4.57 8.90
C TYR A 94 -11.88 -5.64 8.31
N THR A 95 -11.11 -5.32 7.26
CA THR A 95 -10.20 -6.27 6.63
C THR A 95 -9.06 -5.55 5.92
N THR A 96 -7.87 -6.14 5.94
CA THR A 96 -6.69 -5.60 5.24
C THR A 96 -6.64 -6.01 3.77
N THR A 97 -7.57 -6.84 3.31
CA THR A 97 -7.55 -7.38 1.94
C THR A 97 -8.85 -7.09 1.20
N ARG A 98 -8.73 -6.69 -0.06
CA ARG A 98 -9.84 -6.56 -0.99
C ARG A 98 -10.06 -7.90 -1.69
N ALA A 99 -11.30 -8.39 -1.63
CA ALA A 99 -11.68 -9.64 -2.28
C ALA A 99 -12.15 -9.40 -3.72
N TYR A 100 -11.59 -10.18 -4.63
CA TYR A 100 -12.02 -10.33 -6.02
C TYR A 100 -12.55 -11.73 -6.23
N LEU A 101 -13.52 -11.87 -7.13
CA LEU A 101 -14.13 -13.14 -7.50
C LEU A 101 -13.88 -13.40 -8.98
N LEU A 102 -13.11 -14.44 -9.26
CA LEU A 102 -12.89 -14.97 -10.59
C LEU A 102 -13.92 -16.06 -10.88
N GLU A 103 -14.71 -15.90 -11.93
CA GLU A 103 -15.74 -16.83 -12.38
C GLU A 103 -15.41 -17.36 -13.78
N ILE A 104 -15.67 -18.64 -14.04
CA ILE A 104 -15.39 -19.31 -15.31
C ILE A 104 -16.67 -19.62 -16.06
N GLY A 105 -16.58 -19.54 -17.39
CA GLY A 105 -17.72 -19.69 -18.29
C GLY A 105 -18.58 -18.44 -18.38
N THR A 106 -18.10 -17.31 -17.85
CA THR A 106 -18.77 -16.01 -17.91
C THR A 106 -17.86 -15.01 -18.61
N GLU A 107 -18.42 -14.26 -19.56
CA GLU A 107 -17.71 -13.20 -20.26
C GLU A 107 -17.36 -12.06 -19.30
N GLY A 108 -16.07 -11.72 -19.24
CA GLY A 108 -15.56 -10.62 -18.45
C GLY A 108 -15.19 -9.40 -19.29
N VAL A 109 -14.58 -8.42 -18.62
CA VAL A 109 -14.02 -7.24 -19.29
C VAL A 109 -12.56 -7.51 -19.64
N ALA A 110 -12.22 -7.43 -20.92
CA ALA A 110 -10.85 -7.52 -21.36
C ALA A 110 -10.08 -6.23 -21.02
N MET A 111 -8.87 -6.38 -20.50
CA MET A 111 -7.93 -5.28 -20.33
C MET A 111 -7.37 -4.89 -21.69
N ASN A 112 -7.52 -3.60 -22.06
CA ASN A 112 -7.01 -3.11 -23.33
C ASN A 112 -5.48 -3.14 -23.35
N THR A 113 -4.88 -3.64 -24.43
CA THR A 113 -3.43 -3.67 -24.61
C THR A 113 -2.97 -2.64 -25.64
N SER A 114 -1.73 -2.17 -25.50
CA SER A 114 -1.10 -1.28 -26.48
C SER A 114 0.39 -1.55 -26.53
N ALA A 115 0.95 -1.61 -27.75
CA ALA A 115 2.36 -1.91 -27.94
C ALA A 115 3.24 -0.72 -27.50
N VAL A 116 4.34 -1.03 -26.80
CA VAL A 116 5.41 -0.06 -26.51
C VAL A 116 6.48 -0.16 -27.59
N SER A 117 6.99 0.97 -28.06
CA SER A 117 8.11 1.00 -29.00
C SER A 117 9.43 0.70 -28.28
N PRO A 118 10.40 0.03 -28.94
CA PRO A 118 11.73 -0.11 -28.40
C PRO A 118 12.37 1.20 -27.96
N PRO A 119 13.09 1.27 -26.82
CA PRO A 119 13.62 2.53 -26.40
C PRO A 119 14.69 2.90 -27.44
N PRO A 120 14.74 4.16 -27.90
CA PRO A 120 15.96 4.67 -28.48
C PRO A 120 17.10 4.41 -27.49
N ALA A 121 18.28 4.01 -27.98
CA ALA A 121 19.42 3.77 -27.11
C ALA A 121 19.73 5.02 -26.25
N ALA A 122 19.82 4.81 -24.92
CA ALA A 122 20.35 5.77 -23.93
C ALA A 122 19.69 7.16 -23.85
N SER A 123 18.35 7.24 -23.87
CA SER A 123 17.68 8.45 -23.40
C SER A 123 17.70 8.53 -21.86
N PRO A 124 17.98 9.69 -21.24
CA PRO A 124 17.79 9.84 -19.80
C PRO A 124 16.32 9.63 -19.43
N SER A 125 16.06 9.03 -18.27
CA SER A 125 14.71 8.88 -17.73
C SER A 125 14.05 10.24 -17.57
N SER A 126 12.76 10.33 -17.89
CA SER A 126 12.01 11.57 -17.74
C SER A 126 11.78 11.91 -16.26
N PRO A 127 11.68 13.19 -15.87
CA PRO A 127 11.16 13.55 -14.56
C PRO A 127 9.67 13.23 -14.47
N VAL A 128 9.24 12.67 -13.34
CA VAL A 128 7.85 12.34 -13.04
C VAL A 128 7.51 12.74 -11.61
N LEU A 129 6.21 12.87 -11.33
CA LEU A 129 5.70 13.10 -9.97
C LEU A 129 5.25 11.76 -9.38
N SER A 130 5.79 11.43 -8.21
CA SER A 130 5.36 10.27 -7.42
C SER A 130 4.77 10.75 -6.11
N GLN A 131 3.86 9.94 -5.56
CA GLN A 131 3.20 10.18 -4.28
C GLN A 131 3.54 9.04 -3.33
N LEU A 132 3.92 9.40 -2.11
CA LEU A 132 3.98 8.50 -0.97
C LEU A 132 2.83 8.87 -0.04
N HIS A 133 2.05 7.88 0.37
CA HIS A 133 0.98 8.02 1.37
C HIS A 133 1.34 7.20 2.61
N LEU A 134 1.23 7.80 3.79
CA LEU A 134 1.56 7.22 5.08
C LEU A 134 0.38 7.41 6.03
N GLU A 135 -0.11 6.31 6.60
CA GLU A 135 -1.24 6.30 7.53
C GLU A 135 -1.08 5.09 8.46
N GLN A 136 -1.53 5.23 9.71
CA GLN A 136 -1.74 4.08 10.58
C GLN A 136 -3.06 4.24 11.30
N ASN A 137 -3.88 3.19 11.35
CA ASN A 137 -5.18 3.25 12.02
C ASN A 137 -5.10 2.75 13.45
N THR A 138 -4.53 3.57 14.34
CA THR A 138 -4.25 3.16 15.74
C THR A 138 -5.16 3.82 16.77
N LEU A 139 -5.82 4.92 16.41
CA LEU A 139 -6.68 5.71 17.28
C LEU A 139 -8.10 5.77 16.72
N TYR A 140 -9.08 5.31 17.50
CA TYR A 140 -10.50 5.40 17.12
C TYR A 140 -11.15 6.65 17.74
N VAL A 141 -11.71 7.52 16.89
CA VAL A 141 -12.27 8.84 17.21
C VAL A 141 -13.67 8.96 16.63
N SER A 142 -14.67 8.40 17.32
CA SER A 142 -16.04 8.33 16.79
C SER A 142 -16.70 9.70 16.56
N ASN A 143 -16.30 10.73 17.32
CA ASN A 143 -16.88 12.07 17.23
C ASN A 143 -16.30 12.92 16.09
N ALA A 144 -15.27 12.44 15.40
CA ALA A 144 -14.76 13.10 14.20
C ALA A 144 -15.54 12.73 12.93
N HIS A 145 -16.46 11.75 13.01
CA HIS A 145 -17.25 11.31 11.87
C HIS A 145 -18.16 12.41 11.32
N THR A 146 -18.05 12.69 10.02
CA THR A 146 -18.95 13.58 9.28
C THR A 146 -19.35 12.96 7.95
N ALA A 147 -20.33 13.55 7.26
CA ALA A 147 -20.71 13.09 5.92
C ALA A 147 -19.59 13.31 4.87
N GLU A 148 -18.73 14.31 5.07
CA GLU A 148 -17.60 14.62 4.19
C GLU A 148 -16.36 13.78 4.54
N TYR A 149 -16.13 13.54 5.82
CA TYR A 149 -15.03 12.74 6.36
C TYR A 149 -15.61 11.59 7.21
N PRO A 150 -15.96 10.46 6.58
CA PRO A 150 -16.61 9.35 7.28
C PRO A 150 -15.62 8.50 8.09
N ASP A 151 -14.31 8.67 7.92
CA ASP A 151 -13.32 7.94 8.68
C ASP A 151 -13.33 8.33 10.16
N THR A 152 -13.07 7.33 11.00
CA THR A 152 -13.00 7.43 12.45
C THR A 152 -11.70 6.89 12.99
N TRP A 153 -10.80 6.41 12.14
CA TRP A 153 -9.46 6.00 12.53
C TRP A 153 -8.44 7.08 12.20
N TYR A 154 -7.47 7.21 13.09
CA TYR A 154 -6.41 8.21 13.04
C TYR A 154 -5.10 7.56 13.46
N TRP A 155 -4.00 8.19 13.06
CA TRP A 155 -2.66 7.77 13.40
C TRP A 155 -2.25 8.16 14.80
N HIS A 156 -2.32 9.44 15.15
CA HIS A 156 -1.71 9.90 16.39
C HIS A 156 -2.41 11.11 17.00
N THR A 157 -2.43 11.20 18.32
CA THR A 157 -2.83 12.41 19.04
C THR A 157 -1.61 13.26 19.35
N ILE A 158 -1.64 14.55 19.01
CA ILE A 158 -0.63 15.53 19.37
C ILE A 158 -1.27 16.52 20.34
N HIS A 159 -0.85 16.50 21.59
CA HIS A 159 -1.25 17.51 22.58
C HIS A 159 -0.28 18.70 22.58
N VAL A 160 -0.71 19.82 23.16
CA VAL A 160 0.19 20.90 23.58
C VAL A 160 1.39 20.35 24.37
N GLU A 161 2.55 20.96 24.18
CA GLU A 161 3.84 20.51 24.75
C GLU A 161 4.32 19.12 24.27
N GLN A 162 3.71 18.56 23.22
CA GLN A 162 4.14 17.30 22.61
C GLN A 162 4.61 17.49 21.16
N MET A 163 5.27 16.45 20.65
CA MET A 163 5.69 16.37 19.27
C MET A 163 5.46 14.95 18.74
N PHE A 164 5.28 14.83 17.43
CA PHE A 164 5.22 13.58 16.70
C PHE A 164 6.32 13.55 15.65
N GLU A 165 7.15 12.50 15.69
CA GLU A 165 8.22 12.28 14.72
C GLU A 165 7.99 10.95 13.99
N THR A 166 8.13 10.96 12.68
CA THR A 166 8.06 9.76 11.84
C THR A 166 9.09 9.80 10.73
N THR A 167 9.46 8.62 10.25
CA THR A 167 10.43 8.46 9.16
C THR A 167 9.79 7.83 7.94
N PHE A 168 10.24 8.22 6.76
CA PHE A 168 9.87 7.59 5.50
C PHE A 168 11.06 7.47 4.57
N THR A 169 11.05 6.45 3.70
CA THR A 169 12.13 6.22 2.75
C THR A 169 11.69 6.60 1.35
N LEU A 170 12.54 7.33 0.63
CA LEU A 170 12.37 7.64 -0.79
C LEU A 170 13.40 6.89 -1.65
N PRO A 171 13.06 6.53 -2.90
CA PRO A 171 13.97 5.79 -3.76
C PRO A 171 15.19 6.62 -4.19
N GLU A 172 16.27 5.94 -4.59
CA GLU A 172 17.51 6.57 -5.09
C GLU A 172 17.28 7.50 -6.28
N SER A 173 16.22 7.27 -7.07
CA SER A 173 15.82 8.11 -8.20
C SER A 173 15.46 9.55 -7.81
N VAL A 174 15.12 9.80 -6.53
CA VAL A 174 14.90 11.16 -6.00
C VAL A 174 16.18 12.00 -6.01
N ALA A 175 17.36 11.38 -5.88
CA ALA A 175 18.64 12.10 -5.94
C ALA A 175 18.92 12.73 -7.32
N LYS A 176 18.12 12.39 -8.34
CA LYS A 176 18.18 12.98 -9.69
C LYS A 176 17.25 14.19 -9.85
N GLY A 177 16.37 14.44 -8.88
CA GLY A 177 15.55 15.65 -8.78
C GLY A 177 16.28 16.77 -8.04
N ASP A 178 15.57 17.87 -7.78
CA ASP A 178 16.09 19.00 -6.99
C ASP A 178 15.79 18.88 -5.48
N GLY A 179 15.15 17.79 -5.04
CA GLY A 179 14.76 17.57 -3.65
C GLY A 179 13.58 18.43 -3.18
N SER A 180 12.84 19.05 -4.10
CA SER A 180 11.58 19.75 -3.81
C SER A 180 10.37 18.82 -3.89
N GLY A 181 9.24 19.28 -3.33
CA GLY A 181 8.00 18.52 -3.34
C GLY A 181 6.83 19.27 -2.72
N ARG A 182 5.77 18.55 -2.40
CA ARG A 182 4.61 19.05 -1.65
C ARG A 182 4.23 18.05 -0.57
N LEU A 183 4.06 18.56 0.65
CA LEU A 183 3.57 17.82 1.81
C LEU A 183 2.09 18.15 1.98
N ARG A 184 1.26 17.12 2.19
CA ARG A 184 -0.12 17.27 2.64
C ARG A 184 -0.30 16.50 3.93
N LEU A 185 -0.96 17.11 4.90
CA LEU A 185 -1.20 16.55 6.23
C LEU A 185 -2.68 16.67 6.52
N GLN A 186 -3.32 15.58 6.94
CA GLN A 186 -4.71 15.61 7.35
C GLN A 186 -4.82 15.50 8.86
N PHE A 187 -5.60 16.41 9.44
CA PHE A 187 -5.89 16.45 10.85
C PHE A 187 -7.39 16.49 11.12
N TRP A 188 -7.75 16.09 12.34
CA TRP A 188 -8.96 16.54 13.01
C TRP A 188 -8.58 17.33 14.27
N GLY A 189 -9.07 18.57 14.38
CA GLY A 189 -8.97 19.37 15.61
C GLY A 189 -9.84 18.78 16.71
N ALA A 190 -9.23 18.37 17.83
CA ALA A 190 -9.92 17.68 18.90
C ALA A 190 -10.37 18.61 20.04
N SER A 191 -9.84 19.83 20.09
CA SER A 191 -10.19 20.87 21.04
C SER A 191 -10.72 22.11 20.34
N HIS A 192 -11.31 23.02 21.12
CA HIS A 192 -11.64 24.36 20.65
C HIS A 192 -11.67 25.33 21.85
N ASP A 193 -10.96 26.45 21.75
CA ASP A 193 -11.04 27.58 22.67
C ASP A 193 -11.79 28.75 22.01
N PRO A 194 -13.06 28.99 22.37
CA PRO A 194 -13.89 29.99 21.69
C PRO A 194 -13.43 31.45 21.92
N ASN A 195 -12.41 31.69 22.75
CA ASN A 195 -11.86 33.02 23.01
C ASN A 195 -10.52 33.28 22.30
N VAL A 196 -9.99 32.27 21.60
CA VAL A 196 -8.71 32.32 20.91
C VAL A 196 -8.99 32.05 19.44
N GLN A 197 -8.47 32.91 18.57
CA GLN A 197 -8.48 32.65 17.14
C GLN A 197 -7.26 31.82 16.76
N ASP A 198 -7.45 30.86 15.86
CA ASP A 198 -6.44 29.91 15.40
C ASP A 198 -5.84 29.19 16.62
N ASP A 199 -6.73 28.53 17.36
CA ASP A 199 -6.46 27.82 18.61
C ASP A 199 -5.64 26.53 18.45
N HIS A 200 -5.39 26.10 17.21
CA HIS A 200 -4.44 25.05 16.88
C HIS A 200 -3.22 25.61 16.17
N ASP A 201 -2.02 25.21 16.61
CA ASP A 201 -0.81 25.48 15.86
C ASP A 201 0.25 24.37 15.96
N LEU A 202 0.91 24.07 14.83
CA LEU A 202 1.96 23.05 14.75
C LEU A 202 3.12 23.54 13.90
N ASP A 203 4.34 23.46 14.43
CA ASP A 203 5.56 23.67 13.65
C ASP A 203 5.91 22.40 12.87
N VAL A 204 5.99 22.51 11.54
CA VAL A 204 6.34 21.40 10.65
C VAL A 204 7.81 21.51 10.25
N SER A 205 8.59 20.47 10.53
CA SER A 205 10.00 20.37 10.14
C SER A 205 10.29 19.08 9.38
N LEU A 206 11.16 19.16 8.38
CA LEU A 206 11.62 18.02 7.59
C LEU A 206 13.15 17.96 7.63
N ASN A 207 13.71 16.80 7.93
CA ASN A 207 15.15 16.57 8.06
C ASN A 207 15.85 17.60 8.97
N GLY A 208 15.15 18.01 10.04
CA GLY A 208 15.64 18.99 11.02
C GLY A 208 15.53 20.46 10.59
N GLN A 209 15.00 20.74 9.39
CA GLN A 209 14.75 22.09 8.93
C GLN A 209 13.26 22.45 9.06
N PHE A 210 12.97 23.56 9.71
CA PHE A 210 11.63 24.15 9.76
C PHE A 210 11.14 24.51 8.35
N ILE A 211 9.94 24.04 8.00
CA ILE A 211 9.26 24.38 6.75
C ILE A 211 8.32 25.55 7.01
N GLN A 212 7.34 25.35 7.90
CA GLN A 212 6.27 26.32 8.15
C GLN A 212 5.47 25.92 9.41
N LYS A 213 4.87 26.92 10.05
CA LYS A 213 3.83 26.74 11.07
C LYS A 213 2.47 26.64 10.39
N ILE A 214 1.71 25.59 10.70
CA ILE A 214 0.31 25.44 10.29
C ILE A 214 -0.59 25.89 11.43
N VAL A 215 -1.71 26.54 11.09
CA VAL A 215 -2.68 27.05 12.06
C VAL A 215 -4.09 26.83 11.54
N TRP A 216 -5.02 26.52 12.43
CA TRP A 216 -6.45 26.43 12.11
C TRP A 216 -7.32 26.64 13.35
N GLU A 217 -8.62 26.79 13.13
CA GLU A 217 -9.59 27.11 14.17
C GLU A 217 -10.53 25.94 14.44
N GLY A 218 -10.57 25.53 15.70
CA GLY A 218 -11.60 24.70 16.31
C GLY A 218 -11.67 23.25 15.85
N GLN A 219 -12.77 22.60 16.23
CA GLN A 219 -12.98 21.17 16.05
C GLN A 219 -13.42 20.81 14.62
N VAL A 220 -12.49 20.90 13.68
CA VAL A 220 -12.73 20.66 12.25
C VAL A 220 -11.73 19.68 11.66
N HIS A 221 -12.09 19.09 10.51
CA HIS A 221 -11.13 18.45 9.63
C HIS A 221 -10.29 19.51 8.93
N HIS A 222 -8.96 19.39 9.01
CA HIS A 222 -8.04 20.35 8.43
C HIS A 222 -6.99 19.64 7.58
N THR A 223 -6.95 19.98 6.29
CA THR A 223 -5.86 19.57 5.39
C THR A 223 -4.87 20.72 5.26
N ALA A 224 -3.64 20.54 5.76
CA ALA A 224 -2.55 21.46 5.52
C ALA A 224 -1.81 21.06 4.24
N GLU A 225 -1.50 22.03 3.38
CA GLU A 225 -0.67 21.83 2.19
C GLU A 225 0.55 22.75 2.24
N LEU A 226 1.74 22.18 2.12
CA LEU A 226 3.01 22.88 2.28
C LEU A 226 3.92 22.56 1.09
N ASP A 227 4.55 23.58 0.53
CA ASP A 227 5.60 23.36 -0.47
C ASP A 227 6.91 23.00 0.24
N ILE A 228 7.55 21.92 -0.20
CA ILE A 228 8.84 21.49 0.32
C ILE A 228 9.95 22.17 -0.51
N PRO A 229 10.81 22.99 0.12
CA PRO A 229 11.91 23.65 -0.59
C PRO A 229 12.85 22.66 -1.27
N ALA A 230 13.49 23.10 -2.37
CA ALA A 230 14.55 22.33 -3.02
C ALA A 230 15.68 21.99 -2.04
N GLY A 231 16.22 20.78 -2.16
CA GLY A 231 17.30 20.23 -1.35
C GLY A 231 16.86 19.61 -0.02
N LEU A 232 15.55 19.61 0.29
CA LEU A 232 15.06 19.11 1.57
C LEU A 232 14.71 17.62 1.56
N LEU A 233 14.10 17.13 0.47
CA LEU A 233 13.91 15.70 0.26
C LEU A 233 15.21 15.06 -0.23
N ARG A 234 15.52 13.88 0.32
CA ARG A 234 16.69 13.08 -0.06
C ARG A 234 16.30 11.64 -0.38
N ALA A 235 17.11 10.98 -1.19
CA ALA A 235 17.06 9.53 -1.31
C ALA A 235 17.33 8.86 0.04
N GLY A 236 16.70 7.71 0.28
CA GLY A 236 16.73 7.02 1.56
C GLY A 236 15.83 7.68 2.60
N GLU A 237 16.23 7.60 3.86
CA GLU A 237 15.41 8.00 5.01
C GLU A 237 15.28 9.53 5.13
N ASN A 238 14.04 9.99 5.30
CA ASN A 238 13.65 11.35 5.63
C ASN A 238 12.88 11.34 6.94
N THR A 239 13.05 12.40 7.75
CA THR A 239 12.40 12.52 9.07
C THR A 239 11.45 13.71 9.05
N LEU A 240 10.16 13.48 9.29
CA LEU A 240 9.15 14.52 9.49
C LEU A 240 8.86 14.69 10.98
N LEU A 241 8.85 15.93 11.43
CA LEU A 241 8.50 16.33 12.79
C LEU A 241 7.32 17.30 12.76
N LEU A 242 6.30 16.99 13.55
CA LEU A 242 5.17 17.86 13.87
C LEU A 242 5.32 18.25 15.34
N ASP A 243 5.54 19.53 15.62
CA ASP A 243 5.90 20.01 16.97
C ASP A 243 4.86 20.98 17.52
N ASN A 244 4.21 20.59 18.63
CA ASN A 244 3.29 21.41 19.42
C ASN A 244 3.90 21.86 20.77
N ARG A 245 5.23 21.84 20.89
CA ARG A 245 5.95 22.37 22.06
C ARG A 245 6.16 23.88 22.07
N PRO A 246 6.33 24.58 20.92
CA PRO A 246 6.36 26.02 20.92
C PRO A 246 5.14 26.59 21.64
N VAL A 247 5.31 27.74 22.31
CA VAL A 247 4.19 28.39 22.98
C VAL A 247 3.16 28.80 21.94
N GLY A 248 2.01 28.13 21.95
CA GLY A 248 0.89 28.40 21.06
C GLY A 248 -0.11 29.42 21.60
N ASN A 249 -1.24 29.55 20.91
CA ASN A 249 -2.27 30.55 21.24
C ASN A 249 -3.18 30.15 22.41
N THR A 250 -3.26 28.86 22.76
CA THR A 250 -4.06 28.35 23.88
C THR A 250 -3.34 27.20 24.61
N PHE A 251 -3.82 26.87 25.82
CA PHE A 251 -3.35 25.71 26.60
C PHE A 251 -4.16 24.44 26.33
N ILE A 252 -5.20 24.52 25.49
CA ILE A 252 -6.04 23.39 25.07
C ILE A 252 -5.92 23.24 23.56
N ASP A 253 -4.76 22.78 23.11
CA ASP A 253 -4.50 22.39 21.72
C ASP A 253 -4.30 20.87 21.66
N ILE A 254 -5.24 20.19 21.01
CA ILE A 254 -5.20 18.75 20.79
C ILE A 254 -5.58 18.50 19.34
N SER A 255 -4.69 17.88 18.58
CA SER A 255 -4.95 17.47 17.19
C SER A 255 -4.84 15.96 17.04
N HIS A 256 -5.58 15.39 16.09
CA HIS A 256 -5.42 14.00 15.68
C HIS A 256 -4.91 13.98 14.24
N LEU A 257 -3.70 13.45 14.03
CA LEU A 257 -3.14 13.18 12.72
C LEU A 257 -3.83 11.96 12.12
N ASP A 258 -4.33 12.09 10.90
CA ASP A 258 -4.91 11.02 10.10
C ASP A 258 -3.81 10.42 9.19
N TRP A 259 -3.50 11.07 8.08
CA TRP A 259 -2.50 10.64 7.12
C TRP A 259 -1.51 11.75 6.73
N ILE A 260 -0.40 11.33 6.13
CA ILE A 260 0.65 12.16 5.55
C ILE A 260 0.83 11.77 4.09
N GLU A 261 0.82 12.74 3.19
CA GLU A 261 1.17 12.54 1.78
C GLU A 261 2.36 13.39 1.37
N VAL A 262 3.32 12.76 0.69
CA VAL A 262 4.48 13.43 0.11
C VAL A 262 4.45 13.24 -1.40
N ASN A 263 4.21 14.34 -2.12
CA ASN A 263 4.40 14.40 -3.55
C ASN A 263 5.82 14.88 -3.85
N TYR A 264 6.58 14.13 -4.63
CA TYR A 264 7.99 14.44 -4.88
C TYR A 264 8.34 14.23 -6.35
N GLN A 265 9.29 15.03 -6.83
CA GLN A 265 9.87 14.84 -8.14
C GLN A 265 10.90 13.72 -8.09
N THR A 266 10.83 12.81 -9.06
CA THR A 266 11.80 11.72 -9.20
C THR A 266 12.08 11.43 -10.67
N ALA A 267 13.23 10.82 -10.94
CA ALA A 267 13.46 10.20 -12.24
C ALA A 267 12.53 8.99 -12.42
N ALA A 268 12.00 8.79 -13.63
CA ALA A 268 11.14 7.66 -13.97
C ALA A 268 11.94 6.35 -14.08
N GLU A 269 12.48 5.93 -12.94
CA GLU A 269 13.34 4.77 -12.78
C GLU A 269 12.73 3.82 -11.76
N ALA A 270 12.70 2.55 -12.12
CA ALA A 270 12.20 1.52 -11.22
C ALA A 270 13.01 1.46 -9.92
N ASP A 271 12.30 1.37 -8.81
CA ASP A 271 12.81 0.97 -7.52
C ASP A 271 12.30 -0.44 -7.23
N ASN A 272 13.21 -1.39 -6.99
CA ASN A 272 12.88 -2.81 -6.84
C ASN A 272 11.97 -3.37 -7.97
N ASP A 273 12.31 -3.05 -9.23
CA ASP A 273 11.54 -3.43 -10.44
C ASP A 273 10.09 -2.89 -10.51
N ALA A 274 9.75 -1.89 -9.68
CA ALA A 274 8.45 -1.23 -9.68
C ALA A 274 8.60 0.30 -9.79
N LEU A 275 7.62 0.96 -10.41
CA LEU A 275 7.53 2.42 -10.43
C LEU A 275 6.05 2.85 -10.49
N ALA A 276 5.62 3.63 -9.52
CA ALA A 276 4.33 4.31 -9.51
C ALA A 276 4.55 5.82 -9.70
N PHE A 277 3.88 6.41 -10.69
CA PHE A 277 4.03 7.82 -10.99
C PHE A 277 2.80 8.39 -11.72
N THR A 278 2.69 9.70 -11.68
CA THR A 278 1.73 10.48 -12.45
C THR A 278 2.45 11.34 -13.49
N THR A 279 1.77 11.63 -14.58
CA THR A 279 2.29 12.43 -15.68
C THR A 279 1.17 13.25 -16.31
N SER A 280 1.49 14.45 -16.78
CA SER A 280 0.58 15.29 -17.58
C SER A 280 0.41 14.81 -19.02
N GLY A 281 1.04 13.69 -19.40
CA GLY A 281 1.00 13.09 -20.73
C GLY A 281 2.25 13.37 -21.56
N GLY A 282 2.37 12.70 -22.70
CA GLY A 282 3.56 12.73 -23.56
C GLY A 282 4.36 11.42 -23.53
N ALA A 283 5.46 11.39 -24.27
CA ALA A 283 6.38 10.24 -24.27
C ALA A 283 7.27 10.29 -23.03
N ILE A 284 7.35 9.18 -22.28
CA ILE A 284 8.14 9.05 -21.06
C ILE A 284 9.19 7.98 -21.27
N SER A 285 10.44 8.33 -20.98
CA SER A 285 11.53 7.35 -20.97
C SER A 285 11.64 6.75 -19.57
N LEU A 286 11.54 5.43 -19.51
CA LEU A 286 11.56 4.65 -18.29
C LEU A 286 12.85 3.83 -18.23
N ALA A 287 13.47 3.75 -17.06
CA ALA A 287 14.70 3.00 -16.84
C ALA A 287 14.67 2.24 -15.50
N GLY A 288 15.75 1.55 -15.15
CA GLY A 288 15.89 0.85 -13.85
C GLY A 288 15.26 -0.53 -13.76
N PHE A 289 14.45 -0.97 -14.74
CA PHE A 289 13.87 -2.31 -14.75
C PHE A 289 14.87 -3.39 -15.18
N SER A 290 14.89 -4.52 -14.48
CA SER A 290 15.73 -5.69 -14.77
C SER A 290 15.30 -6.45 -16.03
N ALA A 291 14.07 -6.23 -16.48
CA ALA A 291 13.50 -6.77 -17.70
C ALA A 291 12.46 -5.79 -18.29
N PRO A 292 12.02 -5.96 -19.55
CA PRO A 292 10.97 -5.12 -20.12
C PRO A 292 9.72 -5.09 -19.22
N PRO A 293 9.34 -3.93 -18.66
CA PRO A 293 8.23 -3.81 -17.72
C PRO A 293 6.87 -3.93 -18.40
N SER A 294 5.89 -4.38 -17.62
CA SER A 294 4.46 -4.29 -17.95
C SER A 294 3.87 -3.06 -17.25
N PHE A 295 3.03 -2.30 -17.94
CA PHE A 295 2.44 -1.09 -17.40
C PHE A 295 0.93 -1.21 -17.29
N SER A 296 0.36 -0.57 -16.27
CA SER A 296 -1.06 -0.21 -16.24
C SER A 296 -1.20 1.28 -16.01
N ALA A 297 -1.91 2.01 -16.89
CA ALA A 297 -2.45 3.32 -16.51
C ALA A 297 -3.92 3.19 -16.17
N SER A 298 -4.33 3.96 -15.16
CA SER A 298 -5.72 4.11 -14.78
C SER A 298 -6.10 5.58 -14.87
N PRO A 299 -6.88 6.01 -15.88
CA PRO A 299 -7.71 7.19 -15.74
C PRO A 299 -9.00 6.87 -14.96
N ILE A 300 -9.37 5.58 -14.84
CA ILE A 300 -10.58 5.07 -14.15
C ILE A 300 -10.25 3.70 -13.52
N PRO A 301 -10.39 3.52 -12.20
CA PRO A 301 -9.94 2.32 -11.47
C PRO A 301 -10.50 0.97 -11.96
N THR A 302 -11.64 0.98 -12.66
CA THR A 302 -12.32 -0.24 -13.15
C THR A 302 -11.94 -0.61 -14.58
N SER A 303 -11.12 0.19 -15.27
CA SER A 303 -10.73 -0.05 -16.67
C SER A 303 -9.27 0.33 -16.94
N PRO A 304 -8.30 -0.33 -16.28
CA PRO A 304 -6.88 -0.12 -16.56
C PRO A 304 -6.56 -0.45 -18.02
N ARG A 305 -5.63 0.31 -18.60
CA ARG A 305 -5.02 0.01 -19.91
C ARG A 305 -3.62 -0.57 -19.69
N TRP A 306 -3.33 -1.67 -20.36
CA TRP A 306 -2.05 -2.34 -20.35
C TRP A 306 -1.13 -1.87 -21.48
N TRP A 307 0.15 -1.67 -21.17
CA TRP A 307 1.19 -1.57 -22.19
C TRP A 307 2.31 -2.57 -21.94
N GLY A 308 2.80 -3.21 -22.98
CA GLY A 308 3.91 -4.15 -22.89
C GLY A 308 4.72 -4.27 -24.16
N TRP A 309 5.83 -4.99 -24.03
CA TRP A 309 6.87 -5.16 -25.03
C TRP A 309 6.68 -6.46 -25.80
N PRO A 310 6.70 -6.46 -27.15
CA PRO A 310 6.90 -7.70 -27.89
C PRO A 310 8.34 -8.20 -27.66
N ARG A 311 8.52 -9.28 -26.89
CA ARG A 311 9.86 -9.76 -26.49
C ARG A 311 10.57 -10.59 -27.58
N PRO A 312 11.92 -10.53 -27.67
CA PRO A 312 12.79 -11.66 -28.01
C PRO A 312 13.01 -12.57 -26.77
N PRO A 313 13.46 -13.83 -26.94
CA PRO A 313 13.31 -14.90 -25.93
C PRO A 313 14.24 -14.72 -24.73
N LEU A 314 13.73 -14.94 -23.51
CA LEU A 314 14.55 -15.04 -22.29
C LEU A 314 14.66 -16.49 -21.80
N THR A 315 15.87 -16.86 -21.39
CA THR A 315 16.22 -18.08 -20.68
C THR A 315 15.78 -18.03 -19.21
N PRO A 316 15.24 -19.12 -18.63
CA PRO A 316 14.66 -19.12 -17.28
C PRO A 316 15.73 -19.07 -16.16
N ARG A 317 15.45 -18.30 -15.10
CA ARG A 317 16.15 -18.38 -13.79
C ARG A 317 15.42 -19.38 -12.88
N PRO A 318 16.11 -19.97 -11.88
CA PRO A 318 15.57 -21.11 -11.12
C PRO A 318 14.58 -20.68 -10.02
N THR A 319 13.60 -21.55 -9.81
CA THR A 319 12.56 -21.50 -8.77
C THR A 319 13.13 -21.64 -7.35
N PRO A 320 12.58 -20.94 -6.35
CA PRO A 320 12.92 -21.17 -4.95
C PRO A 320 12.37 -22.51 -4.44
N PRO A 321 12.95 -23.11 -3.38
CA PRO A 321 12.59 -24.45 -2.93
C PRO A 321 11.24 -24.47 -2.20
N ILE A 322 10.42 -25.49 -2.52
CA ILE A 322 9.16 -25.82 -1.86
C ILE A 322 9.38 -27.13 -1.09
N TRP A 323 9.10 -27.12 0.22
CA TRP A 323 9.24 -28.31 1.08
C TRP A 323 8.00 -29.21 0.97
N PRO A 324 8.15 -30.53 0.83
CA PRO A 324 7.02 -31.47 0.88
C PRO A 324 6.56 -31.74 2.33
N SER A 325 5.24 -31.87 2.53
CA SER A 325 4.65 -32.34 3.79
C SER A 325 5.00 -33.81 4.06
N PRO A 326 5.20 -34.23 5.33
CA PRO A 326 5.48 -35.63 5.67
C PRO A 326 4.22 -36.51 5.56
N PRO A 327 4.38 -37.84 5.38
CA PRO A 327 3.25 -38.75 5.19
C PRO A 327 2.45 -38.97 6.49
N LEU A 328 1.14 -39.17 6.35
CA LEU A 328 0.24 -39.51 7.46
C LEU A 328 0.60 -40.86 8.08
N ALA A 329 0.80 -40.88 9.41
CA ALA A 329 0.90 -42.09 10.20
C ALA A 329 -0.49 -42.73 10.38
N THR A 330 -0.62 -44.00 9.99
CA THR A 330 -1.82 -44.82 10.26
C THR A 330 -1.82 -45.28 11.72
N ALA A 331 -2.86 -44.93 12.49
CA ALA A 331 -3.06 -45.42 13.84
C ALA A 331 -3.69 -46.83 13.85
N SER A 332 -3.11 -47.74 14.63
CA SER A 332 -3.70 -49.06 14.95
C SER A 332 -4.81 -48.92 16.01
N PRO A 333 -5.83 -49.81 16.01
CA PRO A 333 -6.95 -49.71 16.96
C PRO A 333 -6.55 -50.21 18.36
N PRO A 334 -7.19 -49.70 19.44
CA PRO A 334 -6.87 -50.08 20.81
C PRO A 334 -7.51 -51.41 21.22
N ASN A 335 -6.83 -52.14 22.12
CA ASN A 335 -7.37 -53.27 22.90
C ASN A 335 -8.23 -52.79 24.07
#